data_AF-A0A8H3XB34-F1
#
_entry.id   AF-A0A8H3XB34-F1
#
_cell.length_a   1.000
_cell.length_b   1.000
_cell.length_c   1.000
_cell.angle_alpha   90.00
_cell.angle_beta   90.00
_cell.angle_gamma   90.00
#
_symmetry.space_group_name_H-M   'P 1'
#
loop_
_entity.id
_entity.type
_entity.pdbx_description
1 polymer ?
#
loop_
_entity_poly.entity_id
_entity_poly.type
_entity_poly.pdbx_seq_one_letter_code
_entity_poly.pdbx_strand_id
1 'polypeptide(L)'
;MPALKSKIEKKTKTAKTRCLNCKNQEIKCEVFEYNSNICKYCFKKNLTEQDCIKIKPSCYKEEIKNLNKLLIETKLKNLELEKQISTLKQNHQLFKKNIENLNTILNFQ
;
A
#
# COMPACT_ATOMS: atom_id res chain seq x y z
N MET A 1 -28.65 -19.79 10.78
CA MET A 1 -27.89 -18.96 9.81
C MET A 1 -26.43 -18.97 10.21
N PRO A 2 -25.53 -19.66 9.49
CA PRO A 2 -24.12 -19.69 9.84
C PRO A 2 -23.47 -18.37 9.40
N ALA A 3 -22.79 -17.72 10.33
CA ALA A 3 -22.00 -16.53 10.11
C ALA A 3 -20.93 -16.80 9.04
N LEU A 4 -21.00 -16.01 7.96
CA LEU A 4 -20.02 -15.97 6.88
C LEU A 4 -18.66 -15.56 7.47
N LYS A 5 -17.82 -16.54 7.84
CA LYS A 5 -16.42 -16.28 8.21
C LYS A 5 -15.72 -15.78 6.96
N SER A 6 -15.44 -14.47 6.90
CA SER A 6 -14.58 -13.89 5.88
C SER A 6 -13.27 -14.66 5.86
N LYS A 7 -12.91 -15.20 4.71
CA LYS A 7 -11.56 -15.70 4.46
C LYS A 7 -10.64 -14.50 4.55
N ILE A 8 -10.10 -14.26 5.75
CA ILE A 8 -8.91 -13.43 5.91
C ILE A 8 -7.83 -14.16 5.10
N GLU A 9 -7.60 -13.71 3.88
CA GLU A 9 -6.40 -14.06 3.12
C GLU A 9 -5.22 -13.78 4.04
N LYS A 10 -4.64 -14.86 4.58
CA LYS A 10 -3.39 -14.77 5.31
C LYS A 10 -2.39 -14.18 4.34
N LYS A 11 -2.06 -12.89 4.52
CA LYS A 11 -0.88 -12.27 3.90
C LYS A 11 0.26 -13.26 4.07
N THR A 12 0.72 -13.83 2.97
CA THR A 12 1.87 -14.73 2.96
C THR A 12 2.99 -13.94 3.61
N LYS A 13 3.45 -14.40 4.78
CA LYS A 13 4.68 -13.93 5.39
C LYS A 13 5.77 -14.31 4.41
N THR A 14 6.04 -13.45 3.43
CA THR A 14 7.23 -13.56 2.58
C THR A 14 8.39 -13.72 3.57
N ALA A 15 9.03 -14.88 3.52
CA ALA A 15 10.20 -15.17 4.33
C ALA A 15 11.13 -13.95 4.21
N LYS A 16 11.61 -13.40 5.33
CA LYS A 16 12.42 -12.17 5.33
C LYS A 16 13.65 -12.35 4.43
N THR A 17 13.52 -12.03 3.15
CA THR A 17 14.59 -12.13 2.17
C THR A 17 15.60 -11.05 2.48
N ARG A 18 16.85 -11.45 2.76
CA ARG A 18 17.89 -10.54 3.24
C ARG A 18 18.66 -9.87 2.12
N CYS A 19 18.72 -10.39 0.89
CA CYS A 19 19.48 -9.79 -0.21
C CYS A 19 18.67 -9.59 -1.50
N LEU A 20 19.10 -8.62 -2.33
CA LEU A 20 18.43 -8.25 -3.58
C LEU A 20 18.32 -9.43 -4.57
N ASN A 21 19.38 -10.23 -4.71
CA ASN A 21 19.39 -11.35 -5.64
C ASN A 21 18.37 -12.43 -5.28
N CYS A 22 18.27 -12.79 -3.99
CA CYS A 22 17.24 -13.72 -3.52
C CYS A 22 15.83 -13.14 -3.66
N LYS A 23 15.68 -11.80 -3.53
CA LYS A 23 14.39 -11.13 -3.71
C LYS A 23 13.93 -11.20 -5.16
N ASN A 24 14.83 -10.91 -6.11
CA ASN A 24 14.54 -10.96 -7.54
C ASN A 24 14.20 -12.36 -8.04
N GLN A 25 14.71 -13.39 -7.38
CA GLN A 25 14.45 -14.80 -7.70
C GLN A 25 13.32 -15.40 -6.84
N GLU A 26 12.69 -14.61 -5.97
CA GLU A 26 11.63 -15.04 -5.05
C GLU A 26 11.99 -16.24 -4.16
N ILE A 27 13.27 -16.41 -3.85
CA ILE A 27 13.78 -17.50 -3.01
C ILE A 27 14.13 -17.02 -1.59
N LYS A 28 14.13 -17.98 -0.65
CA LYS A 28 14.58 -17.73 0.72
C LYS A 28 16.08 -17.44 0.77
N CYS A 29 16.45 -16.33 1.40
CA CYS A 29 17.85 -15.97 1.61
C CYS A 29 18.41 -16.65 2.88
N GLU A 30 19.26 -17.66 2.69
CA GLU A 30 19.98 -18.34 3.78
C GLU A 30 21.43 -17.86 3.86
N VAL A 31 21.92 -17.62 5.07
CA VAL A 31 23.30 -17.19 5.31
C VAL A 31 24.27 -18.33 4.99
N PHE A 32 25.41 -18.03 4.38
CA PHE A 32 26.47 -19.02 4.16
C PHE A 32 27.22 -19.31 5.46
N GLU A 33 27.49 -20.57 5.75
CA GLU A 33 28.00 -21.03 7.05
C GLU A 33 29.38 -20.45 7.40
N TYR A 34 30.25 -20.27 6.40
CA TYR A 34 31.61 -19.78 6.60
C TYR A 34 31.76 -18.27 6.43
N ASN A 35 30.74 -17.58 5.94
CA ASN A 35 30.79 -16.14 5.75
C ASN A 35 29.39 -15.54 5.88
N SER A 36 29.16 -14.87 7.00
CA SER A 36 27.85 -14.29 7.30
C SER A 36 27.45 -13.15 6.36
N ASN A 37 28.42 -12.55 5.63
CA ASN A 37 28.21 -11.43 4.70
C ASN A 37 27.59 -11.83 3.37
N ILE A 38 27.74 -13.10 2.96
CA ILE A 38 27.17 -13.64 1.73
C ILE A 38 26.08 -14.68 2.03
N CYS A 39 25.07 -14.76 1.16
CA CYS A 39 24.06 -15.81 1.26
C CYS A 39 24.44 -17.04 0.41
N LYS A 40 23.91 -18.22 0.77
CA LYS A 40 24.18 -19.49 0.06
C LYS A 40 23.91 -19.38 -1.45
N TYR A 41 22.86 -18.66 -1.85
CA TYR A 41 22.54 -18.45 -3.25
C TYR A 41 23.60 -17.63 -3.99
N CYS A 42 23.97 -16.48 -3.44
CA CYS A 42 25.00 -15.62 -4.02
C CYS A 42 26.36 -16.33 -4.07
N PHE A 43 26.71 -17.08 -3.02
CA PHE A 43 27.92 -17.89 -3.00
C PHE A 43 27.93 -18.94 -4.13
N LYS A 44 26.84 -19.70 -4.31
CA LYS A 44 26.70 -20.67 -5.41
C LYS A 44 26.79 -20.05 -6.80
N LYS A 45 26.48 -18.76 -6.93
CA LYS A 45 26.56 -18.00 -8.18
C LYS A 45 27.92 -17.29 -8.34
N ASN A 46 28.88 -17.54 -7.47
CA ASN A 46 30.20 -16.89 -7.44
C ASN A 46 30.11 -15.35 -7.38
N LEU A 47 29.04 -14.82 -6.78
CA LEU A 47 28.88 -13.39 -6.56
C LEU A 47 29.75 -12.95 -5.38
N THR A 48 30.27 -11.73 -5.43
CA THR A 48 31.06 -11.19 -4.31
C THR A 48 30.16 -10.76 -3.14
N GLU A 49 30.77 -10.45 -1.98
CA GLU A 49 30.03 -9.84 -0.87
C GLU A 49 29.36 -8.52 -1.26
N GLN A 50 30.01 -7.73 -2.11
CA GLN A 50 29.49 -6.46 -2.60
C GLN A 50 28.25 -6.67 -3.48
N ASP A 51 28.26 -7.71 -4.32
CA ASP A 51 27.13 -8.08 -5.18
C ASP A 51 25.96 -8.70 -4.37
N CYS A 52 26.26 -9.31 -3.22
CA CYS A 52 25.28 -9.87 -2.31
C CYS A 52 24.64 -8.79 -1.41
N ILE A 53 24.09 -7.74 -2.02
CA ILE A 53 23.51 -6.57 -1.34
C ILE A 53 22.42 -7.00 -0.37
N LYS A 54 22.70 -6.88 0.94
CA LYS A 54 21.72 -7.14 1.98
C LYS A 54 20.77 -5.95 2.14
N ILE A 55 19.51 -6.15 1.82
CA ILE A 55 18.43 -5.17 2.04
C ILE A 55 17.87 -5.41 3.44
N LYS A 56 18.42 -4.73 4.45
CA LYS A 56 17.67 -4.53 5.70
C LYS A 56 16.90 -3.22 5.59
N PRO A 57 15.65 -3.14 6.07
CA PRO A 57 14.94 -1.87 6.17
C PRO A 57 15.74 -0.78 6.90
N SER A 58 16.59 -1.17 7.86
CA SER A 58 17.51 -0.27 8.57
C SER A 58 18.56 0.40 7.67
N CYS A 59 18.80 -0.11 6.46
CA CYS A 59 19.73 0.46 5.48
C CYS A 59 19.10 1.60 4.65
N TYR A 60 17.77 1.76 4.69
CA TYR A 60 17.02 2.74 3.89
C TYR A 60 16.13 3.61 4.79
N LYS A 61 16.70 4.11 5.90
CA LYS A 61 15.93 4.83 6.92
C LYS A 61 15.28 6.10 6.36
N GLU A 62 16.01 6.85 5.54
CA GLU A 62 15.50 8.10 4.97
C GLU A 62 14.44 7.84 3.90
N GLU A 63 14.60 6.82 3.06
CA GLU A 63 13.56 6.43 2.09
C GLU A 63 12.28 6.00 2.78
N ILE A 64 12.38 5.20 3.86
CA ILE A 64 11.21 4.80 4.66
C ILE A 64 10.53 6.03 5.28
N LYS A 65 11.31 6.97 5.81
CA LYS A 65 10.79 8.22 6.38
C LYS A 65 10.07 9.07 5.32
N ASN A 66 10.66 9.21 4.14
CA ASN A 66 10.07 9.95 3.02
C ASN A 66 8.77 9.30 2.53
N LEU A 67 8.76 7.96 2.40
CA LEU A 67 7.54 7.21 2.05
C LEU A 67 6.44 7.37 3.09
N ASN A 68 6.78 7.37 4.37
CA ASN A 68 5.80 7.61 5.44
C ASN A 68 5.24 9.03 5.40
N LYS A 69 6.07 10.03 5.09
CA LYS A 69 5.62 11.42 4.92
C LYS A 69 4.61 11.52 3.76
N LEU A 70 4.96 10.96 2.60
CA LEU A 70 4.08 10.92 1.42
C LEU A 70 2.76 10.22 1.71
N LEU A 71 2.79 9.12 2.47
CA LEU A 71 1.60 8.39 2.88
C LEU A 71 0.66 9.25 3.75
N ILE A 72 1.21 10.04 4.68
CA ILE A 72 0.43 10.94 5.54
C ILE A 72 -0.19 12.07 4.71
N GLU A 73 0.60 12.71 3.86
CA GLU A 73 0.12 13.78 2.97
C GLU A 73 -1.01 13.29 2.05
N THR A 74 -0.86 12.09 1.48
CA THR A 74 -1.87 11.48 0.61
C THR A 74 -3.16 11.18 1.38
N LYS A 75 -3.07 10.67 2.61
CA LYS A 75 -4.26 10.42 3.46
C LYS A 75 -5.02 11.69 3.78
N LEU A 76 -4.32 12.78 4.09
CA LEU A 76 -4.95 14.07 4.37
C LEU A 76 -5.67 14.61 3.14
N LYS A 77 -5.03 14.56 1.97
CA LYS A 77 -5.64 14.98 0.70
C LYS A 77 -6.89 14.16 0.35
N ASN A 78 -6.84 12.85 0.56
CA ASN A 78 -8.01 11.98 0.32
C ASN A 78 -9.17 12.33 1.26
N LEU A 79 -8.90 12.57 2.54
CA LEU A 79 -9.93 12.97 3.50
C LEU A 79 -10.60 14.30 3.10
N GLU A 80 -9.83 15.26 2.59
CA GLU A 80 -10.36 16.52 2.11
C GLU A 80 -11.25 16.34 0.87
N LEU A 81 -10.82 15.51 -0.08
CA LEU A 81 -11.63 15.17 -1.25
C LEU A 81 -12.94 14.46 -0.86
N GLU A 82 -12.90 13.53 0.11
CA GLU A 82 -14.10 12.86 0.62
C GLU A 82 -15.11 13.86 1.20
N LYS A 83 -14.64 14.87 1.95
CA LYS A 83 -15.50 15.96 2.45
C LYS A 83 -16.11 16.77 1.32
N GLN A 84 -15.31 17.18 0.34
CA GLN A 84 -15.80 17.95 -0.81
C GLN A 84 -16.87 17.18 -1.60
N ILE A 85 -16.65 15.87 -1.83
CA ILE A 85 -17.63 14.99 -2.49
C ILE A 85 -18.93 14.90 -1.67
N SER A 86 -18.83 14.79 -0.34
CA SER A 86 -20.01 14.77 0.53
C SER A 86 -20.83 16.05 0.42
N THR A 87 -20.18 17.22 0.45
CA THR A 87 -20.85 18.52 0.28
C THR A 87 -21.50 18.64 -1.10
N LEU A 88 -20.81 18.23 -2.17
CA LEU A 88 -21.35 18.24 -3.53
C LEU A 88 -22.61 17.37 -3.64
N LYS A 89 -22.63 16.19 -3.02
CA LYS A 89 -23.81 15.31 -3.01
C LYS A 89 -25.00 15.96 -2.29
N GLN A 90 -24.77 16.60 -1.15
CA GLN A 90 -25.81 17.31 -0.41
C GLN A 90 -26.38 18.47 -1.24
N ASN A 91 -25.50 19.28 -1.84
CA ASN A 91 -25.93 20.39 -2.70
C ASN A 91 -26.74 19.89 -3.90
N HIS A 92 -26.29 18.82 -4.55
CA HIS A 92 -27.01 18.22 -5.67
C HIS A 92 -28.43 17.78 -5.28
N GLN A 93 -28.60 17.15 -4.11
CA GLN A 93 -29.93 16.78 -3.60
C GLN A 93 -30.82 17.99 -3.34
N LEU A 94 -30.27 19.07 -2.77
CA LEU A 94 -31.00 20.32 -2.56
C LEU A 94 -31.43 20.96 -3.87
N PHE A 95 -30.53 21.04 -4.85
CA PHE A 95 -30.86 21.54 -6.19
C PHE A 95 -31.97 20.74 -6.85
N LYS A 96 -31.90 19.41 -6.78
CA LYS A 96 -32.94 18.53 -7.34
C LYS A 96 -34.31 18.81 -6.70
N LYS A 97 -34.37 18.90 -5.36
CA LYS A 97 -35.61 19.21 -4.64
C LYS A 97 -36.16 20.59 -5.00
N ASN A 98 -35.30 21.59 -5.17
CA ASN A 98 -35.71 22.93 -5.56
C ASN A 98 -36.31 22.96 -6.98
N ILE A 99 -35.74 22.21 -7.92
CA ILE A 99 -36.29 22.06 -9.27
C ILE A 99 -37.65 21.35 -9.24
N GLU A 100 -37.79 20.27 -8.47
CA GLU A 100 -39.07 19.56 -8.31
C GLU A 100 -40.17 20.48 -7.75
N ASN A 101 -39.84 21.29 -6.73
CA ASN A 101 -40.76 22.28 -6.17
C ASN A 101 -41.15 23.37 -7.19
N LEU A 102 -40.18 23.90 -7.95
CA LEU A 102 -40.45 24.90 -9.00
C LEU A 102 -41.38 24.35 -10.08
N ASN A 103 -41.13 23.13 -10.56
CA ASN A 103 -41.99 22.48 -11.54
C ASN A 103 -43.41 22.26 -11.01
N THR A 104 -43.52 21.92 -9.72
CA THR A 104 -44.82 21.78 -9.06
C THR A 104 -45.58 23.10 -9.08
N ILE A 105 -44.94 24.21 -8.66
CA ILE A 105 -45.56 25.56 -8.65
C ILE A 105 -45.98 25.97 -10.06
N LEU A 106 -45.12 25.79 -11.07
CA LEU A 106 -45.40 26.16 -12.45
C LEU A 106 -46.54 25.35 -13.08
N ASN A 107 -46.71 24.08 -12.69
CA ASN A 107 -47.80 23.23 -13.17
C ASN A 107 -49.16 23.51 -12.49
N PHE A 108 -49.20 24.35 -11.44
CA PHE A 108 -50.42 24.80 -10.79
C PHE A 108 -50.90 26.19 -11.29
N GLN A 109 -50.17 26.81 -12.22
CA GLN A 109 -50.57 28.04 -12.93
C GLN A 109 -51.15 27.69 -14.31
#